data_AF-A0A3A6E887-F1
#
_entry.id   AF-A0A3A6E887-F1
#
_cell.length_a   1.000
_cell.length_b   1.000
_cell.length_c   1.000
_cell.angle_alpha   90.00
_cell.angle_beta   90.00
_cell.angle_gamma   90.00
#
_symmetry.space_group_name_H-M   'P 1'
#
loop_
_entity.id
_entity.type
_entity.pdbx_description
1 polymer ?
#
loop_
_entity_poly.entity_id
_entity_poly.type
_entity_poly.pdbx_seq_one_letter_code
_entity_poly.pdbx_strand_id
1 'polypeptide(L)' 'MDFLVMRVFVKIWWIFPFVFVFSLLFAIRETVKDGPNDLKYALAAAVSLFILVAVCMPYYSYY' A
#
# COMPACT_ATOMS: atom_id res chain seq x y z
N MET A 1 0.29 26.51 7.85
CA MET A 1 -0.45 25.29 8.26
C MET A 1 0.10 24.05 7.54
N ASP A 2 0.92 24.24 6.52
CA ASP A 2 1.46 23.24 5.60
C ASP A 2 2.44 22.26 6.26
N PHE A 3 3.26 22.74 7.20
CA PHE A 3 4.31 21.92 7.83
C PHE A 3 3.76 20.79 8.73
N LEU A 4 2.63 21.03 9.42
CA LEU A 4 1.99 20.02 10.25
C LEU A 4 1.26 18.97 9.39
N VAL A 5 0.58 19.42 8.34
CA VAL A 5 -0.10 18.55 7.38
C VAL A 5 0.92 17.62 6.72
N MET A 6 2.02 18.17 6.20
CA MET A 6 3.08 17.40 5.55
C MET A 6 3.69 16.35 6.49
N ARG A 7 3.92 16.69 7.76
CA ARG A 7 4.48 15.78 8.77
C ARG A 7 3.52 14.63 9.10
N VAL A 8 2.22 14.89 9.15
CA VAL A 8 1.18 13.86 9.35
C VAL A 8 1.10 12.93 8.14
N PHE A 9 1.13 13.47 6.92
CA PHE A 9 1.14 12.66 5.69
C PHE A 9 2.35 11.73 5.62
N VAL A 10 3.56 12.21 5.94
CA VAL A 10 4.77 11.38 5.98
C VAL A 10 4.68 10.27 7.05
N LYS A 11 4.04 10.55 8.19
CA LYS A 11 3.90 9.56 9.26
C LYS A 11 2.90 8.46 8.90
N ILE A 12 1.77 8.84 8.28
CA ILE A 12 0.78 7.89 7.76
C ILE A 12 1.36 7.12 6.57
N TRP A 13 2.21 7.75 5.76
CA TRP A 13 2.90 7.10 4.64
C TRP A 13 3.65 5.83 5.03
N TRP A 14 4.33 5.88 6.17
CA TRP A 14 5.20 4.80 6.62
C TRP A 14 4.44 3.51 6.94
N ILE A 15 3.11 3.55 7.07
CA ILE A 15 2.31 2.35 7.35
C ILE A 15 1.97 1.53 6.09
N PHE A 16 1.92 2.18 4.91
CA PHE A 16 1.57 1.54 3.65
C PHE A 16 2.45 0.36 3.22
N PRO A 17 3.79 0.34 3.39
CA PRO A 17 4.58 -0.84 3.05
C PRO A 17 4.22 -2.05 3.91
N PHE A 18 3.86 -1.83 5.18
CA PHE A 18 3.42 -2.91 6.05
C PHE A 18 2.03 -3.40 5.65
N VAL A 19 1.09 -2.49 5.38
CA VAL A 19 -0.26 -2.84 4.90
C VAL A 19 -0.16 -3.66 3.61
N PHE A 20 0.69 -3.27 2.66
CA PHE A 20 0.94 -4.02 1.44
C PHE A 20 1.39 -5.46 1.72
N VAL A 21 2.43 -5.64 2.54
CA VAL A 21 2.98 -6.97 2.84
C VAL A 21 1.94 -7.86 3.53
N PHE A 22 1.22 -7.35 4.53
CA PHE A 22 0.21 -8.14 5.23
C PHE A 22 -0.99 -8.46 4.34
N SER A 23 -1.52 -7.49 3.60
CA SER A 23 -2.62 -7.72 2.66
C SER A 23 -2.23 -8.72 1.58
N LEU A 24 -1.00 -8.65 1.06
CA LEU A 24 -0.51 -9.62 0.08
C LEU A 24 -0.39 -11.02 0.68
N LEU A 25 0.14 -11.14 1.89
CA LEU A 25 0.25 -12.42 2.59
C LEU A 25 -1.12 -13.07 2.82
N PHE A 26 -2.12 -12.27 3.24
CA PHE A 26 -3.49 -12.75 3.41
C PHE A 26 -4.16 -13.09 2.08
N ALA A 27 -3.93 -12.31 1.03
CA ALA A 27 -4.46 -12.59 -0.31
C ALA A 27 -3.94 -13.92 -0.84
N ILE A 28 -2.62 -14.16 -0.76
CA ILE A 28 -2.01 -15.42 -1.15
C ILE A 28 -2.57 -16.57 -0.30
N ARG A 29 -2.66 -16.38 1.01
CA ARG A 29 -3.18 -17.40 1.92
C ARG A 29 -4.63 -17.76 1.64
N GLU A 30 -5.49 -16.79 1.35
CA GLU A 30 -6.89 -17.06 0.97
C GLU A 30 -6.96 -17.71 -0.41
N THR A 31 -6.19 -17.22 -1.39
CA THR A 31 -6.14 -17.80 -2.76
C THR A 31 -5.72 -19.27 -2.73
N VAL A 32 -4.70 -19.62 -1.93
CA VAL A 32 -4.21 -21.01 -1.79
C VAL A 32 -5.20 -21.91 -1.06
N LYS A 33 -6.09 -21.34 -0.25
CA LYS A 33 -7.08 -22.09 0.54
C LYS A 33 -8.49 -22.04 -0.06
N ASP A 34 -8.63 -21.53 -1.29
CA ASP A 34 -9.93 -21.24 -1.95
C ASP A 34 -10.89 -20.47 -1.02
N GLY A 35 -10.33 -19.52 -0.27
CA GLY A 35 -11.05 -18.70 0.70
C GLY A 35 -11.86 -17.59 0.01
N PRO A 36 -13.07 -17.26 0.49
CA PRO A 36 -13.97 -16.31 -0.18
C PRO A 36 -13.53 -14.84 -0.08
N ASN A 37 -12.41 -14.55 0.58
CA ASN A 37 -11.93 -13.19 0.81
C ASN A 37 -10.63 -12.87 0.05
N ASP A 38 -10.15 -13.75 -0.81
CA ASP A 38 -8.98 -13.58 -1.67
C ASP A 38 -9.00 -12.22 -2.40
N LEU A 39 -10.13 -11.87 -3.02
CA LEU A 39 -10.31 -10.63 -3.77
C LEU A 39 -10.19 -9.38 -2.88
N LYS A 40 -10.69 -9.44 -1.65
CA LYS A 40 -10.65 -8.29 -0.72
C LYS A 40 -9.22 -7.97 -0.31
N TYR A 41 -8.45 -9.00 0.03
CA TYR A 41 -7.06 -8.83 0.42
C TYR A 41 -6.18 -8.47 -0.79
N ALA A 42 -6.46 -9.03 -1.96
CA ALA A 42 -5.77 -8.68 -3.21
C ALA A 42 -6.01 -7.21 -3.58
N LEU A 43 -7.25 -6.71 -3.45
CA LEU A 43 -7.58 -5.31 -3.68
C LEU A 43 -6.84 -4.39 -2.69
N ALA A 44 -6.82 -4.75 -1.39
CA ALA A 44 -6.09 -3.99 -0.38
C ALA A 44 -4.57 -3.93 -0.68
N ALA A 45 -3.99 -5.04 -1.15
CA ALA A 45 -2.60 -5.09 -1.59
C ALA A 45 -2.37 -4.21 -2.85
N ALA A 46 -3.26 -4.28 -3.83
CA ALA A 46 -3.14 -3.47 -5.05
C ALA A 46 -3.22 -1.96 -4.76
N VAL A 47 -4.16 -1.53 -3.92
CA VAL A 47 -4.32 -0.11 -3.55
C VAL A 47 -3.12 0.40 -2.76
N SER A 48 -2.63 -0.37 -1.78
CA SER A 48 -1.44 0.01 -1.01
C SER A 48 -0.17 0.06 -1.87
N LEU A 49 -0.02 -0.85 -2.83
CA LEU A 49 1.06 -0.82 -3.81
C LEU A 49 0.97 0.40 -4.74
N PHE A 50 -0.22 0.70 -5.26
CA PHE A 50 -0.44 1.85 -6.12
C PHE A 50 -0.06 3.16 -5.44
N ILE A 51 -0.46 3.31 -4.16
CA ILE A 51 -0.08 4.45 -3.33
C ILE A 51 1.46 4.49 -3.24
N LEU A 52 2.12 3.42 -2.80
CA LEU A 52 3.59 3.35 -2.69
C LEU A 52 4.30 3.79 -3.99
N VAL A 53 3.84 3.30 -5.13
CA VAL A 53 4.39 3.64 -6.44
C VAL A 53 4.16 5.10 -6.80
N ALA A 54 2.95 5.63 -6.61
CA ALA A 54 2.59 7.00 -6.98
C ALA A 54 3.40 8.08 -6.24
N VAL A 55 3.93 7.78 -5.06
CA VAL A 55 4.79 8.71 -4.29
C VAL A 55 6.28 8.44 -4.45
N CYS A 56 6.68 7.24 -4.83
CA CYS A 56 8.07 6.93 -5.18
C CYS A 56 8.40 7.32 -6.63
N MET A 57 7.43 7.33 -7.55
CA MET A 57 7.64 7.68 -8.97
C MET A 57 7.87 9.16 -9.33
N PRO A 58 7.45 10.21 -8.58
CA PRO A 58 7.71 11.58 -8.98
C PRO A 58 9.20 11.95 -8.92
N TYR A 59 10.05 11.12 -8.32
CA TYR A 59 11.50 11.31 -8.27
C TYR A 59 12.24 10.90 -9.55
N TYR A 60 11.64 10.10 -10.44
CA TYR A 60 12.31 9.58 -11.64
C TYR A 60 12.13 10.44 -12.89
N SER A 61 11.29 11.48 -12.84
CA SER A 61 10.99 12.33 -14.02
C SER A 61 11.90 13.57 -14.15
N TYR A 62 12.91 13.72 -13.29
CA TYR A 62 13.78 14.92 -13.23
C TYR A 62 15.25 14.65 -13.63
N TYR A 63 15.55 13.50 -14.24
CA TYR A 63 16.85 13.18 -14.83
C TYR A 63 16.69 12.68 -16.26
#